data_AF-A0A820IYU7-F1
#
_entry.id   AF-A0A820IYU7-F1
#
_cell.length_a   1.000
_cell.length_b   1.000
_cell.length_c   1.000
_cell.angle_alpha   90.00
_cell.angle_beta   90.00
_cell.angle_gamma   90.00
#
_symmetry.space_group_name_H-M   'P 1'
#
loop_
_entity.id
_entity.type
_entity.pdbx_description
1 polymer ?
#
loop_
_entity_poly.entity_id
_entity_poly.type
_entity_poly.pdbx_seq_one_letter_code
_entity_poly.pdbx_strand_id
1 'polypeptide(L)'
;LSGMHIAAACFLLPLGTIIYTMFGGIKATFLTDYAHTVAVLIIILYFAFTTYATSPLLGSPSVVYDLLVNASRIHPIEGNAEGSYLTMRSQGGAMFFIINIIGNFGTVFLDNGYYNKAIAASPASALPGYILGGISWFAVPFLAATTMGLAAIALENNPAFPTYPNRLDPADVTAGLTLPAAAVALLGKAGATATLIMIFMAVTSALSSQLIAV
;
A
#
# COMPACT_ATOMS: atom_id res chain seq x y z
N LEU A 1 13.76 0.31 -6.70
CA LEU A 1 13.35 1.73 -6.94
C LEU A 1 14.53 2.69 -6.96
N SER A 2 15.38 2.75 -5.92
CA SER A 2 16.49 3.73 -5.85
C SER A 2 17.87 3.19 -6.27
N GLY A 3 18.02 1.86 -6.43
CA GLY A 3 19.33 1.23 -6.63
C GLY A 3 20.21 1.20 -5.37
N MET A 4 19.68 1.64 -4.22
CA MET A 4 20.39 1.61 -2.94
C MET A 4 20.56 0.18 -2.43
N HIS A 5 21.73 -0.13 -1.85
CA HIS A 5 21.99 -1.41 -1.21
C HIS A 5 21.01 -1.65 -0.04
N ILE A 6 20.37 -2.83 0.00
CA ILE A 6 19.28 -3.14 0.94
C ILE A 6 19.72 -2.93 2.39
N ALA A 7 20.90 -3.46 2.77
CA ALA A 7 21.39 -3.28 4.14
C ALA A 7 21.62 -1.81 4.49
N ALA A 8 22.13 -1.00 3.55
CA ALA A 8 22.32 0.43 3.79
C ALA A 8 20.99 1.15 3.95
N ALA A 9 19.98 0.78 3.16
CA ALA A 9 18.62 1.29 3.30
C ALA A 9 18.06 1.02 4.71
N CYS A 10 18.23 -0.21 5.22
CA CYS A 10 17.76 -0.59 6.54
C CYS A 10 18.40 0.23 7.67
N PHE A 11 19.66 0.65 7.54
CA PHE A 11 20.33 1.49 8.55
C PHE A 11 20.07 3.00 8.35
N LEU A 12 19.98 3.47 7.11
CA LEU A 12 19.92 4.91 6.82
C LEU A 12 18.50 5.47 6.91
N LEU A 13 17.47 4.73 6.47
CA LEU A 13 16.08 5.20 6.50
C LEU A 13 15.60 5.53 7.93
N PRO A 14 15.96 4.74 8.97
CA PRO A 14 15.63 5.06 10.36
C PRO A 14 16.29 6.30 10.94
N LEU A 15 17.47 6.72 10.46
CA LEU A 15 18.28 7.73 11.17
C LEU A 15 17.56 9.05 11.38
N GLY A 16 16.88 9.55 10.33
CA GLY A 16 16.10 10.79 10.44
C GLY A 16 14.97 10.67 11.48
N THR A 17 14.34 9.50 11.55
CA THR A 17 13.27 9.24 12.52
C THR A 17 13.74 9.15 13.95
N ILE A 18 14.87 8.48 14.18
CA ILE A 18 15.48 8.36 15.50
C ILE A 18 15.75 9.76 16.06
N ILE A 19 16.31 10.66 15.25
CA ILE A 19 16.64 12.02 15.68
C ILE A 19 15.39 12.77 16.13
N TYR A 20 14.36 12.91 15.29
CA TYR A 20 13.19 13.73 15.67
C TYR A 20 12.36 13.06 16.78
N THR A 21 12.32 11.73 16.84
CA THR A 21 11.60 11.00 17.89
C THR A 21 12.28 11.16 19.24
N MET A 22 13.61 11.09 19.30
CA MET A 22 14.38 11.27 20.54
C MET A 22 14.22 12.68 21.13
N PHE A 23 14.25 13.73 20.30
CA PHE A 23 14.16 15.11 20.79
C PHE A 23 12.72 15.60 20.98
N GLY A 24 11.78 15.12 20.17
CA GLY A 24 10.41 15.62 20.14
C GLY A 24 9.41 14.82 20.98
N GLY A 25 9.75 13.59 21.36
CA GLY A 25 8.89 12.70 22.15
C GLY A 25 7.54 12.41 21.50
N ILE A 26 6.53 12.08 22.32
CA ILE A 26 5.22 11.63 21.85
C ILE A 26 4.44 12.70 21.08
N LYS A 27 4.57 13.98 21.47
CA LYS A 27 3.86 15.09 20.81
C LYS A 27 4.37 15.34 19.39
N ALA A 28 5.69 15.37 19.21
CA ALA A 28 6.26 15.53 17.88
C ALA A 28 5.90 14.34 16.98
N THR A 29 5.93 13.13 17.55
CA THR A 29 5.58 11.92 16.81
C THR A 29 4.13 11.92 16.33
N PHE A 30 3.17 12.34 17.16
CA PHE A 30 1.79 12.50 16.69
C PHE A 30 1.65 13.50 15.54
N LEU A 31 2.34 14.64 15.61
CA LEU A 31 2.27 15.65 14.56
C LEU A 31 2.92 15.16 13.25
N THR A 32 4.06 14.48 13.35
CA THR A 32 4.74 13.90 12.19
C THR A 32 3.93 12.75 11.59
N ASP A 33 3.33 11.88 12.41
CA ASP A 33 2.46 10.78 11.95
C ASP A 33 1.27 11.34 11.14
N TYR A 34 0.70 12.46 11.57
CA TYR A 34 -0.36 13.15 10.82
C TYR A 34 0.14 13.65 9.47
N ALA A 35 1.29 14.35 9.43
CA ALA A 35 1.86 14.85 8.18
C ALA A 35 2.24 13.72 7.20
N HIS A 36 2.84 12.63 7.70
CA HIS A 36 3.14 11.43 6.92
C HIS A 36 1.86 10.84 6.31
N THR A 37 0.80 10.71 7.12
CA THR A 37 -0.48 10.15 6.67
C THR A 37 -1.12 11.02 5.57
N VAL A 38 -1.11 12.34 5.74
CA VAL A 38 -1.62 13.27 4.71
C VAL A 38 -0.84 13.11 3.39
N ALA A 39 0.49 13.04 3.44
CA ALA A 39 1.31 12.83 2.26
C ALA A 39 0.99 11.50 1.54
N VAL A 40 0.83 10.42 2.31
CA VAL A 40 0.45 9.10 1.77
C VAL A 40 -0.93 9.17 1.10
N LEU A 41 -1.93 9.79 1.74
CA LEU A 41 -3.28 9.92 1.19
C LEU A 41 -3.30 10.71 -0.13
N ILE A 42 -2.53 11.79 -0.22
CA ILE A 42 -2.41 12.57 -1.47
C ILE A 42 -1.89 11.67 -2.60
N ILE A 43 -0.88 10.85 -2.34
CA ILE A 43 -0.30 9.97 -3.36
C ILE A 43 -1.28 8.85 -3.75
N ILE A 44 -1.99 8.26 -2.78
CA ILE A 44 -3.02 7.24 -3.06
C ILE A 44 -4.13 7.82 -3.95
N LEU A 45 -4.65 9.00 -3.61
CA LEU A 45 -5.67 9.67 -4.41
C LEU A 45 -5.14 10.01 -5.80
N TYR A 46 -3.90 10.50 -5.89
CA TYR A 46 -3.25 10.77 -7.17
C TYR A 46 -3.19 9.53 -8.06
N PHE A 47 -2.80 8.38 -7.51
CA PHE A 47 -2.82 7.11 -8.24
C PHE A 47 -4.23 6.66 -8.63
N ALA A 48 -5.22 6.79 -7.74
CA ALA A 48 -6.61 6.45 -8.04
C ALA A 48 -7.17 7.29 -9.20
N PHE A 49 -7.04 8.62 -9.14
CA PHE A 49 -7.49 9.50 -10.22
C PHE A 49 -6.70 9.28 -11.51
N THR A 50 -5.40 9.00 -11.42
CA THR A 50 -4.61 8.67 -12.61
C THR A 50 -5.11 7.39 -13.27
N THR A 51 -5.36 6.35 -12.48
CA THR A 51 -5.82 5.04 -12.97
C THR A 51 -7.20 5.13 -13.61
N TYR A 52 -8.14 5.85 -12.97
CA TYR A 52 -9.55 5.80 -13.34
C TYR A 52 -10.07 7.04 -14.07
N ALA A 53 -9.30 8.11 -14.25
CA ALA A 53 -9.82 9.35 -14.84
C ALA A 53 -8.88 10.06 -15.82
N THR A 54 -7.55 10.00 -15.66
CA THR A 54 -6.65 10.89 -16.42
C THR A 54 -5.55 10.19 -17.23
N SER A 55 -5.18 8.94 -16.91
CA SER A 55 -4.12 8.25 -17.65
C SER A 55 -4.54 7.98 -19.10
N PRO A 56 -3.66 8.21 -20.09
CA PRO A 56 -3.93 7.82 -21.47
C PRO A 56 -3.94 6.29 -21.68
N LEU A 57 -3.39 5.52 -20.73
CA LEU A 57 -3.33 4.05 -20.82
C LEU A 57 -4.57 3.37 -20.22
N LEU A 58 -5.10 3.92 -19.12
CA LEU A 58 -6.27 3.39 -18.41
C LEU A 58 -7.41 4.42 -18.45
N GLY A 59 -7.31 5.49 -17.67
CA GLY A 59 -8.10 6.73 -17.83
C GLY A 59 -9.61 6.62 -17.61
N SER A 60 -10.16 5.42 -17.43
CA SER A 60 -11.57 5.19 -17.12
C SER A 60 -11.76 3.82 -16.48
N PRO A 61 -12.75 3.62 -15.59
CA PRO A 61 -13.07 2.30 -15.05
C PRO A 61 -13.44 1.28 -16.13
N SER A 62 -14.09 1.72 -17.21
CA SER A 62 -14.48 0.85 -18.32
C SER A 62 -13.26 0.29 -19.06
N VAL A 63 -12.26 1.12 -19.38
CA VAL A 63 -11.03 0.65 -20.02
C VAL A 63 -10.27 -0.30 -19.10
N VAL A 64 -10.19 0.00 -17.80
CA VAL A 64 -9.59 -0.92 -16.81
C VAL A 64 -10.32 -2.26 -16.82
N TYR A 65 -11.66 -2.25 -16.80
CA TYR A 65 -12.48 -3.45 -16.85
C TYR A 65 -12.21 -4.28 -18.12
N ASP A 66 -12.22 -3.64 -19.29
CA ASP A 66 -12.01 -4.33 -20.58
C ASP A 66 -10.63 -4.99 -20.65
N LEU A 67 -9.59 -4.30 -20.16
CA LEU A 67 -8.23 -4.84 -20.09
C LEU A 67 -8.12 -6.01 -19.12
N LEU A 68 -8.80 -5.96 -17.97
CA LEU A 68 -8.82 -7.07 -17.00
C LEU A 68 -9.59 -8.28 -17.52
N VAL A 69 -10.69 -8.07 -18.25
CA VAL A 69 -11.42 -9.15 -18.93
C VAL A 69 -10.53 -9.80 -19.97
N ASN A 70 -9.79 -9.00 -20.75
CA ASN A 70 -8.83 -9.53 -21.71
C ASN A 70 -7.69 -10.30 -21.01
N ALA A 71 -7.13 -9.75 -19.93
CA ALA A 71 -6.10 -10.42 -19.13
C ALA A 71 -6.62 -11.76 -18.56
N SER A 72 -7.88 -11.84 -18.14
CA SER A 72 -8.52 -13.09 -17.67
C SER A 72 -8.57 -14.17 -18.75
N ARG A 73 -8.67 -13.78 -20.03
CA ARG A 73 -8.67 -14.72 -21.18
C ARG A 73 -7.28 -15.20 -21.54
N ILE A 74 -6.29 -14.31 -21.45
CA ILE A 74 -4.89 -14.63 -21.79
C ILE A 74 -4.24 -15.45 -20.66
N HIS A 75 -4.48 -15.05 -19.40
CA HIS A 75 -3.88 -15.63 -18.21
C HIS A 75 -4.95 -15.85 -17.12
N PRO A 76 -5.80 -16.88 -17.24
CA PRO A 76 -6.81 -17.17 -16.24
C PRO A 76 -6.17 -17.55 -14.90
N ILE A 77 -6.74 -17.08 -13.78
CA ILE A 77 -6.28 -17.45 -12.44
C ILE A 77 -6.91 -18.80 -12.03
N GLU A 78 -6.07 -19.78 -11.69
CA GLU A 78 -6.54 -21.04 -11.13
C GLU A 78 -7.26 -20.82 -9.78
N GLY A 79 -8.43 -21.45 -9.61
CA GLY A 79 -9.26 -21.31 -8.41
C GLY A 79 -10.17 -20.07 -8.38
N ASN A 80 -10.09 -19.18 -9.38
CA ASN A 80 -11.09 -18.13 -9.60
C ASN A 80 -12.24 -18.65 -10.48
N ALA A 81 -13.47 -18.21 -10.21
CA ALA A 81 -14.59 -18.50 -11.10
C ALA A 81 -14.32 -17.96 -12.50
N GLU A 82 -14.38 -18.84 -13.50
CA GLU A 82 -14.05 -18.55 -14.91
C GLU A 82 -12.64 -17.98 -15.13
N GLY A 83 -11.73 -18.16 -14.16
CA GLY A 83 -10.39 -17.57 -14.21
C GLY A 83 -10.35 -16.04 -14.13
N SER A 84 -11.48 -15.40 -13.81
CA SER A 84 -11.65 -13.95 -13.86
C SER A 84 -10.88 -13.21 -12.77
N TYR A 85 -10.22 -12.10 -13.12
CA TYR A 85 -9.62 -11.18 -12.14
C TYR A 85 -10.67 -10.33 -11.38
N LEU A 86 -11.92 -10.34 -11.84
CA LEU A 86 -13.00 -9.49 -11.30
C LEU A 86 -14.01 -10.27 -10.46
N THR A 87 -13.78 -11.56 -10.23
CA THR A 87 -14.69 -12.41 -9.45
C THR A 87 -14.46 -12.28 -7.95
N MET A 88 -15.55 -12.30 -7.19
CA MET A 88 -15.50 -12.45 -5.72
C MET A 88 -15.37 -13.93 -5.29
N ARG A 89 -15.59 -14.87 -6.22
CA ARG A 89 -15.39 -16.30 -5.97
C ARG A 89 -13.95 -16.68 -6.31
N SER A 90 -13.05 -16.44 -5.36
CA SER A 90 -11.62 -16.74 -5.48
C SER A 90 -11.13 -17.59 -4.31
N GLN A 91 -10.60 -18.78 -4.59
CA GLN A 91 -9.98 -19.64 -3.57
C GLN A 91 -8.74 -18.98 -2.96
N GLY A 92 -7.88 -18.38 -3.79
CA GLY A 92 -6.70 -17.63 -3.33
C GLY A 92 -7.08 -16.42 -2.48
N GLY A 93 -8.14 -15.69 -2.87
CA GLY A 93 -8.68 -14.59 -2.07
C GLY A 93 -9.17 -15.04 -0.69
N ALA A 94 -9.84 -16.20 -0.60
CA ALA A 94 -10.28 -16.77 0.68
C ALA A 94 -9.09 -17.20 1.57
N MET A 95 -8.06 -17.82 0.99
CA MET A 95 -6.83 -18.16 1.72
C MET A 95 -6.12 -16.90 2.22
N PHE A 96 -5.97 -15.89 1.36
CA PHE A 96 -5.37 -14.61 1.71
C PHE A 96 -6.15 -13.92 2.83
N PHE A 97 -7.47 -13.93 2.78
CA PHE A 97 -8.32 -13.37 3.83
C PHE A 97 -8.08 -14.04 5.19
N ILE A 98 -8.01 -15.37 5.24
CA ILE A 98 -7.75 -16.12 6.48
C ILE A 98 -6.35 -15.81 7.01
N ILE A 99 -5.33 -15.85 6.15
CA ILE A 99 -3.95 -15.51 6.51
C ILE A 99 -3.87 -14.07 7.04
N ASN A 100 -4.56 -13.14 6.39
CA ASN A 100 -4.57 -11.74 6.75
C ASN A 100 -5.25 -11.50 8.10
N ILE A 101 -6.37 -12.18 8.40
CA ILE A 101 -6.98 -12.14 9.74
C ILE A 101 -5.98 -12.62 10.79
N ILE A 102 -5.43 -13.83 10.64
CA ILE A 102 -4.56 -14.41 11.68
C ILE A 102 -3.30 -13.56 11.87
N GLY A 103 -2.68 -13.13 10.77
CA GLY A 103 -1.48 -12.30 10.79
C GLY A 103 -1.73 -10.91 11.38
N ASN A 104 -2.71 -10.17 10.85
CA ASN A 104 -2.94 -8.79 11.28
C ASN A 104 -3.59 -8.66 12.66
N PHE A 105 -4.31 -9.68 13.13
CA PHE A 105 -4.81 -9.67 14.50
C PHE A 105 -3.63 -9.67 15.49
N GLY A 106 -2.63 -10.51 15.25
CA GLY A 106 -1.41 -10.51 16.04
C GLY A 106 -0.67 -9.17 15.98
N THR A 107 -0.50 -8.59 14.79
CA THR A 107 0.24 -7.33 14.63
C THR A 107 -0.47 -6.13 15.24
N VAL A 108 -1.80 -6.14 15.40
CA VAL A 108 -2.52 -5.01 16.00
C VAL A 108 -2.70 -5.20 17.51
N PHE A 109 -3.14 -6.37 17.96
CA PHE A 109 -3.45 -6.61 19.38
C PHE A 109 -2.23 -6.88 20.26
N LEU A 110 -1.07 -7.17 19.68
CA LEU A 110 0.17 -7.38 20.44
C LEU A 110 1.17 -6.23 20.26
N ASP A 111 0.78 -5.17 19.54
CA ASP A 111 1.65 -4.02 19.28
C ASP A 111 1.47 -2.94 20.34
N ASN A 112 2.53 -2.74 21.11
CA ASN A 112 2.59 -1.80 22.23
C ASN A 112 2.36 -0.34 21.78
N GLY A 113 2.75 0.02 20.56
CA GLY A 113 2.56 1.37 20.01
C GLY A 113 1.09 1.78 19.94
N TYR A 114 0.18 0.85 19.66
CA TYR A 114 -1.26 1.13 19.70
C TYR A 114 -1.77 1.35 21.13
N TYR A 115 -1.33 0.52 22.09
CA TYR A 115 -1.75 0.64 23.49
C TYR A 115 -1.26 1.94 24.13
N ASN A 116 -0.01 2.34 23.90
CA ASN A 116 0.52 3.58 24.44
C ASN A 116 -0.26 4.80 23.94
N LYS A 117 -0.64 4.80 22.65
CA LYS A 117 -1.49 5.87 22.07
C LYS A 117 -2.89 5.87 22.68
N ALA A 118 -3.48 4.70 22.95
CA ALA A 118 -4.81 4.58 23.54
C ALA A 118 -4.87 5.01 25.01
N ILE A 119 -3.88 4.59 25.82
CA ILE A 119 -3.81 4.95 27.24
C ILE A 119 -3.52 6.44 27.43
N ALA A 120 -2.76 7.04 26.50
CA ALA A 120 -2.50 8.48 26.50
C ALA A 120 -3.72 9.33 26.08
N ALA A 121 -4.74 8.73 25.46
CA ALA A 121 -5.95 9.42 25.05
C ALA A 121 -6.99 9.50 26.18
N SER A 122 -7.89 10.49 26.13
CA SER A 122 -8.99 10.56 27.08
C SER A 122 -9.96 9.37 26.85
N PRO A 123 -10.50 8.73 27.91
CA PRO A 123 -11.42 7.60 27.75
C PRO A 123 -12.67 7.95 26.93
N ALA A 124 -13.15 9.20 27.02
CA ALA A 124 -14.30 9.69 26.25
C ALA A 124 -14.01 9.84 24.74
N SER A 125 -12.74 10.06 24.37
CA SER A 125 -12.31 10.22 22.97
C SER A 125 -11.73 8.93 22.36
N ALA A 126 -11.27 7.99 23.19
CA ALA A 126 -10.63 6.76 22.73
C ALA A 126 -11.58 5.86 21.91
N LEU A 127 -12.78 5.56 22.44
CA LEU A 127 -13.71 4.65 21.76
C LEU A 127 -14.21 5.21 20.41
N PRO A 128 -14.71 6.47 20.32
CA PRO A 128 -15.05 7.06 19.02
C PRO A 128 -13.87 7.11 18.05
N GLY A 129 -12.67 7.42 18.56
CA GLY A 129 -11.45 7.44 17.76
C GLY A 129 -11.12 6.08 17.14
N TYR A 130 -11.24 5.00 17.92
CA TYR A 130 -11.04 3.65 17.43
C TYR A 130 -12.07 3.21 16.38
N ILE A 131 -13.35 3.57 16.58
CA ILE A 131 -14.39 3.25 15.60
C ILE A 131 -14.14 3.98 14.28
N LEU A 132 -13.85 5.28 14.34
CA LEU A 132 -13.54 6.07 13.14
C LEU A 132 -12.29 5.56 12.44
N GLY A 133 -11.23 5.29 13.22
CA GLY A 133 -9.99 4.70 12.70
C GLY A 133 -10.23 3.35 12.02
N GLY A 134 -11.04 2.48 12.63
CA GLY A 134 -11.40 1.17 12.07
C GLY A 134 -12.18 1.27 10.76
N ILE A 135 -13.13 2.21 10.65
CA ILE A 135 -13.88 2.44 9.41
C ILE A 135 -12.95 3.00 8.32
N SER A 136 -12.11 3.97 8.65
CA SER A 136 -11.12 4.54 7.72
C SER A 136 -10.08 3.52 7.27
N TRP A 137 -9.73 2.56 8.14
CA TRP A 137 -8.78 1.51 7.83
C TRP A 137 -9.22 0.62 6.67
N PHE A 138 -10.52 0.42 6.42
CA PHE A 138 -10.93 -0.31 5.22
C PHE A 138 -10.66 0.51 3.95
N ALA A 139 -11.04 1.78 3.94
CA ALA A 139 -11.07 2.60 2.74
C ALA A 139 -9.68 2.80 2.11
N VAL A 140 -8.65 3.05 2.91
CA VAL A 140 -7.29 3.37 2.45
C VAL A 140 -6.61 2.19 1.73
N PRO A 141 -6.42 1.01 2.36
CA PRO A 141 -5.83 -0.16 1.71
C PRO A 141 -6.75 -0.70 0.62
N PHE A 142 -8.08 -0.65 0.78
CA PHE A 142 -8.98 -1.06 -0.29
C PHE A 142 -8.75 -0.24 -1.56
N LEU A 143 -8.71 1.09 -1.44
CA LEU A 143 -8.44 1.97 -2.58
C LEU A 143 -7.04 1.73 -3.14
N ALA A 144 -5.99 1.76 -2.31
CA ALA A 144 -4.61 1.66 -2.77
C ALA A 144 -4.29 0.28 -3.39
N ALA A 145 -4.59 -0.81 -2.68
CA ALA A 145 -4.26 -2.16 -3.12
C ALA A 145 -5.08 -2.59 -4.33
N THR A 146 -6.39 -2.31 -4.34
CA THR A 146 -7.25 -2.65 -5.48
C THR A 146 -6.86 -1.84 -6.71
N THR A 147 -6.69 -0.52 -6.58
CA THR A 147 -6.31 0.34 -7.70
C THR A 147 -4.99 -0.11 -8.32
N MET A 148 -3.94 -0.23 -7.50
CA MET A 148 -2.59 -0.49 -8.00
C MET A 148 -2.40 -1.94 -8.43
N GLY A 149 -3.05 -2.89 -7.75
CA GLY A 149 -3.05 -4.30 -8.13
C GLY A 149 -3.76 -4.51 -9.47
N LEU A 150 -4.95 -3.94 -9.65
CA LEU A 150 -5.68 -4.02 -10.92
C LEU A 150 -4.96 -3.28 -12.04
N ALA A 151 -4.38 -2.10 -11.77
CA ALA A 151 -3.57 -1.37 -12.74
C ALA A 151 -2.35 -2.18 -13.19
N ALA A 152 -1.70 -2.92 -12.28
CA ALA A 152 -0.57 -3.79 -12.64
C ALA A 152 -0.98 -4.87 -13.64
N ILE A 153 -2.08 -5.57 -13.39
CA ILE A 153 -2.59 -6.61 -14.28
C ILE A 153 -3.08 -6.00 -15.60
N ALA A 154 -3.82 -4.89 -15.56
CA ALA A 154 -4.33 -4.24 -16.77
C ALA A 154 -3.19 -3.76 -17.69
N LEU A 155 -2.05 -3.39 -17.13
CA LEU A 155 -0.89 -2.88 -17.87
C LEU A 155 0.18 -3.94 -18.14
N GLU A 156 0.07 -5.18 -17.65
CA GLU A 156 1.16 -6.18 -17.73
C GLU A 156 1.62 -6.48 -19.17
N ASN A 157 0.73 -6.33 -20.15
CA ASN A 157 0.98 -6.55 -21.58
C ASN A 157 1.24 -5.24 -22.35
N ASN A 158 1.44 -4.11 -21.65
CA ASN A 158 1.70 -2.81 -22.26
C ASN A 158 3.23 -2.55 -22.29
N PRO A 159 3.80 -1.98 -23.38
CA PRO A 159 5.21 -1.59 -23.44
C PRO A 159 5.69 -0.63 -22.35
N ALA A 160 4.77 0.11 -21.71
CA ALA A 160 5.08 0.97 -20.56
C ALA A 160 5.38 0.16 -19.29
N PHE A 161 5.00 -1.12 -19.23
CA PHE A 161 5.20 -1.95 -18.05
C PHE A 161 6.67 -2.35 -17.89
N PRO A 162 7.24 -2.28 -16.67
CA PRO A 162 8.69 -2.43 -16.48
C PRO A 162 9.31 -3.74 -16.98
N THR A 163 8.55 -4.83 -16.94
CA THR A 163 9.01 -6.17 -17.33
C THR A 163 8.57 -6.58 -18.72
N TYR A 164 7.84 -5.73 -19.47
CA TYR A 164 7.31 -6.04 -20.79
C TYR A 164 8.41 -6.58 -21.74
N PRO A 165 8.15 -7.67 -22.49
CA PRO A 165 6.87 -8.38 -22.67
C PRO A 165 6.56 -9.43 -21.61
N ASN A 166 7.41 -9.57 -20.58
CA ASN A 166 7.22 -10.56 -19.53
C ASN A 166 6.34 -10.00 -18.41
N ARG A 167 5.61 -10.91 -17.75
CA ARG A 167 4.91 -10.59 -16.49
C ARG A 167 5.91 -10.38 -15.36
N LEU A 168 5.44 -9.78 -14.27
CA LEU A 168 6.23 -9.68 -13.04
C LEU A 168 6.52 -11.10 -12.52
N ASP A 169 7.77 -11.36 -12.14
CA ASP A 169 8.16 -12.65 -11.58
C ASP A 169 7.38 -12.91 -10.26
N PRO A 170 6.91 -14.14 -9.99
CA PRO A 170 6.28 -14.47 -8.71
C PRO A 170 7.08 -14.04 -7.47
N ALA A 171 8.41 -14.09 -7.54
CA ALA A 171 9.30 -13.60 -6.47
C ALA A 171 9.17 -12.09 -6.27
N ASP A 172 9.07 -11.32 -7.35
CA ASP A 172 8.89 -9.86 -7.31
C ASP A 172 7.49 -9.46 -6.83
N VAL A 173 6.46 -10.23 -7.19
CA VAL A 173 5.10 -10.08 -6.65
C VAL A 173 5.13 -10.27 -5.13
N THR A 174 5.78 -11.34 -4.67
CA THR A 174 5.92 -11.65 -3.23
C THR A 174 6.75 -10.59 -2.49
N ALA A 175 7.74 -9.99 -3.15
CA ALA A 175 8.50 -8.86 -2.62
C ALA A 175 7.71 -7.53 -2.58
N GLY A 176 6.45 -7.52 -3.01
CA GLY A 176 5.58 -6.33 -2.98
C GLY A 176 5.86 -5.34 -4.11
N LEU A 177 6.49 -5.76 -5.21
CA LEU A 177 6.86 -4.87 -6.32
C LEU A 177 5.69 -4.55 -7.27
N THR A 178 4.50 -5.11 -7.03
CA THR A 178 3.29 -4.86 -7.84
C THR A 178 2.90 -3.38 -7.88
N LEU A 179 2.82 -2.71 -6.73
CA LEU A 179 2.47 -1.28 -6.67
C LEU A 179 3.54 -0.41 -7.36
N PRO A 180 4.85 -0.57 -7.07
CA PRO A 180 5.90 0.10 -7.82
C PRO A 180 5.81 -0.12 -9.34
N ALA A 181 5.57 -1.35 -9.79
CA ALA A 181 5.50 -1.67 -11.22
C ALA A 181 4.33 -0.96 -11.90
N ALA A 182 3.14 -0.99 -11.29
CA ALA A 182 1.97 -0.24 -11.79
C ALA A 182 2.22 1.27 -11.81
N ALA A 183 2.85 1.82 -10.77
CA ALA A 183 3.15 3.25 -10.71
C ALA A 183 4.11 3.67 -11.82
N VAL A 184 5.13 2.86 -12.11
CA VAL A 184 6.05 3.12 -13.24
C VAL A 184 5.32 2.99 -14.57
N ALA A 185 4.46 1.99 -14.74
CA ALA A 185 3.69 1.83 -15.97
C ALA A 185 2.75 3.02 -16.22
N LEU A 186 2.13 3.57 -15.17
CA LEU A 186 1.19 4.69 -15.27
C LEU A 186 1.86 6.05 -15.47
N LEU A 187 2.97 6.30 -14.76
CA LEU A 187 3.52 7.64 -14.56
C LEU A 187 5.04 7.72 -14.76
N GLY A 188 5.67 6.62 -15.19
CA GLY A 188 7.11 6.52 -15.39
C GLY A 188 7.91 6.85 -14.12
N LYS A 189 8.94 7.69 -14.27
CA LYS A 189 9.81 8.11 -13.16
C LYS A 189 9.05 8.83 -12.05
N ALA A 190 8.00 9.60 -12.38
CA ALA A 190 7.20 10.29 -11.37
C ALA A 190 6.46 9.30 -10.47
N GLY A 191 5.91 8.23 -11.05
CA GLY A 191 5.26 7.14 -10.30
C GLY A 191 6.23 6.38 -9.40
N ALA A 192 7.45 6.11 -9.89
CA ALA A 192 8.53 5.51 -9.08
C ALA A 192 8.85 6.36 -7.84
N THR A 193 9.04 7.68 -8.05
CA THR A 193 9.35 8.63 -6.97
C THR A 193 8.19 8.75 -5.98
N ALA A 194 6.96 8.87 -6.47
CA ALA A 194 5.78 8.93 -5.62
C ALA A 194 5.63 7.67 -4.76
N THR A 195 5.88 6.49 -5.34
CA THR A 195 5.90 5.22 -4.59
C THR A 195 6.99 5.20 -3.53
N LEU A 196 8.20 5.65 -3.86
CA LEU A 196 9.31 5.72 -2.91
C LEU A 196 8.98 6.65 -1.74
N ILE A 197 8.40 7.82 -2.02
CA ILE A 197 7.97 8.77 -0.98
C ILE A 197 6.87 8.15 -0.12
N MET A 198 5.86 7.51 -0.72
CA MET A 198 4.78 6.86 0.02
C MET A 198 5.33 5.80 0.98
N ILE A 199 6.20 4.91 0.50
CA ILE A 199 6.82 3.86 1.32
C ILE A 199 7.68 4.49 2.41
N PHE A 200 8.46 5.52 2.08
CA PHE A 200 9.27 6.24 3.05
C PHE A 200 8.41 6.80 4.18
N MET A 201 7.36 7.56 3.87
CA MET A 201 6.47 8.16 4.86
C MET A 201 5.74 7.12 5.72
N ALA A 202 5.36 5.98 5.12
CA ALA A 202 4.71 4.89 5.86
C ALA A 202 5.68 4.21 6.84
N VAL A 203 6.89 3.89 6.39
CA VAL A 203 7.91 3.23 7.22
C VAL A 203 8.41 4.16 8.32
N THR A 204 8.63 5.44 8.04
CA THR A 204 9.09 6.40 9.05
C THR A 204 8.06 6.60 10.16
N SER A 205 6.78 6.73 9.80
CA SER A 205 5.66 6.82 10.74
C SER A 205 5.56 5.60 11.66
N ALA A 206 5.59 4.40 11.07
CA ALA A 206 5.54 3.14 11.84
C ALA A 206 6.73 3.02 12.80
N LEU A 207 7.94 3.33 12.32
CA LEU A 207 9.16 3.24 13.10
C LEU A 207 9.16 4.23 14.28
N SER A 208 8.76 5.50 14.08
CA SER A 208 8.69 6.46 15.19
C SER A 208 7.70 6.03 16.26
N SER A 209 6.59 5.40 15.86
CA SER A 209 5.62 4.85 16.81
C SER A 209 6.22 3.71 17.65
N GLN A 210 7.03 2.83 17.04
CA GLN A 210 7.69 1.73 17.74
C GLN A 210 8.82 2.21 18.67
N LEU A 211 9.57 3.24 18.27
CA LEU A 211 10.65 3.80 19.09
C LEU A 211 10.17 4.43 20.41
N ILE A 212 8.93 4.95 20.46
CA ILE A 212 8.31 5.46 21.70
C ILE A 212 7.62 4.35 22.48
N ALA A 213 7.32 3.22 21.83
CA ALA A 213 6.64 2.10 22.46
C ALA A 213 7.56 1.26 23.37
N VAL A 214 8.88 1.43 23.24
CA VAL A 214 9.93 0.78 24.06
C VAL A 214 10.35 1.70 25.19
#